data_AF-A0A1Q9CTF5-F1
#
_entry.id   AF-A0A1Q9CTF5-F1
#
_cell.length_a   1.000
_cell.length_b   1.000
_cell.length_c   1.000
_cell.angle_alpha   90.00
_cell.angle_beta   90.00
_cell.angle_gamma   90.00
#
_symmetry.space_group_name_H-M   'P 1'
#
loop_
_entity.id
_entity.type
_entity.pdbx_description
1 polymer ?
#
loop_
_entity_poly.entity_id
_entity_poly.type
_entity_poly.pdbx_seq_one_letter_code
_entity_poly.pdbx_strand_id
1 'polypeptide(L)'
;MDEWMRGWMAGWMDGWMDGRMDGWMDAWMDGWMDGWMDGWMDGWMDGWMDERMNEWMDGWMDERMNGWMDGWMDGWMNERMNGWLDGSEAPKIAKSGSLLGP
;
A
#
# COMPACT_ATOMS: atom_id res chain seq x y z
N MET A 1 -1.14 4.67 -76.15
CA MET A 1 -0.29 5.25 -75.07
C MET A 1 -1.10 5.45 -73.78
N ASP A 2 -2.42 5.26 -73.85
CA ASP A 2 -3.41 5.72 -72.88
C ASP A 2 -3.73 4.70 -71.77
N GLU A 3 -3.58 3.40 -72.06
CA GLU A 3 -3.84 2.34 -71.07
C GLU A 3 -2.74 2.24 -70.01
N TRP A 4 -1.47 2.42 -70.40
CA TRP A 4 -0.36 2.35 -69.47
C TRP A 4 -0.34 3.53 -68.49
N MET A 5 -0.64 4.74 -68.98
CA MET A 5 -0.81 5.93 -68.12
C MET A 5 -1.99 5.79 -67.16
N ARG A 6 -3.13 5.26 -67.63
CA ARG A 6 -4.31 5.04 -66.79
C ARG A 6 -4.06 3.98 -65.72
N GLY A 7 -3.40 2.86 -66.08
CA GLY A 7 -3.03 1.83 -65.11
C GLY A 7 -2.04 2.33 -64.07
N TRP A 8 -1.08 3.16 -64.47
CA TRP A 8 -0.10 3.74 -63.55
C TRP A 8 -0.73 4.78 -62.61
N MET A 9 -1.60 5.66 -63.13
CA MET A 9 -2.36 6.60 -62.29
C MET A 9 -3.31 5.90 -61.33
N ALA A 10 -4.03 4.87 -61.79
CA ALA A 10 -4.96 4.12 -60.94
C ALA A 10 -4.24 3.39 -59.82
N GLY A 11 -3.16 2.66 -60.13
CA GLY A 11 -2.38 1.95 -59.10
C GLY A 11 -1.67 2.89 -58.12
N TRP A 12 -1.27 4.08 -58.58
CA TRP A 12 -0.69 5.09 -57.70
C TRP A 12 -1.74 5.76 -56.80
N MET A 13 -2.94 6.04 -57.30
CA MET A 13 -4.04 6.57 -56.50
C MET A 13 -4.55 5.57 -55.47
N ASP A 14 -4.79 4.32 -55.87
CA ASP A 14 -5.24 3.25 -54.96
C ASP A 14 -4.19 3.00 -53.87
N GLY A 15 -2.93 2.77 -54.25
CA GLY A 15 -1.88 2.48 -53.28
C GLY A 15 -1.62 3.63 -52.30
N TRP A 16 -1.81 4.88 -52.75
CA TRP A 16 -1.67 6.05 -51.88
C TRP A 16 -2.90 6.29 -51.00
N MET A 17 -4.12 6.05 -51.49
CA MET A 17 -5.34 6.16 -50.69
C MET A 17 -5.43 5.04 -49.67
N ASP A 18 -5.26 3.77 -50.08
CA ASP A 18 -5.34 2.62 -49.18
C ASP A 18 -4.23 2.68 -48.13
N GLY A 19 -2.97 2.85 -48.53
CA GLY A 19 -1.86 2.87 -47.59
C GLY A 19 -1.92 4.02 -46.57
N ARG A 20 -2.50 5.16 -46.96
CA ARG A 20 -2.70 6.29 -46.05
C ARG A 20 -3.92 6.12 -45.17
N MET A 21 -4.99 5.52 -45.67
CA MET A 21 -6.22 5.32 -44.92
C MET A 21 -6.05 4.20 -43.90
N ASP A 22 -5.47 3.07 -44.31
CA ASP A 22 -5.17 1.94 -43.44
C ASP A 22 -4.16 2.33 -42.36
N GLY A 23 -3.05 2.98 -42.72
CA GLY A 23 -2.03 3.37 -41.75
C GLY A 23 -2.51 4.41 -40.74
N TRP A 24 -3.47 5.26 -41.10
CA TRP A 24 -4.06 6.23 -40.16
C TRP A 24 -5.11 5.59 -39.26
N MET A 25 -5.85 4.62 -39.80
CA MET A 25 -6.89 3.90 -39.08
C MET A 25 -6.28 2.93 -38.06
N ASP A 26 -5.22 2.21 -38.43
CA ASP A 26 -4.45 1.35 -37.52
C ASP A 26 -3.79 2.17 -36.41
N ALA A 27 -3.05 3.24 -36.75
CA ALA A 27 -2.37 4.05 -35.74
C ALA A 27 -3.35 4.74 -34.77
N TRP A 28 -4.54 5.09 -35.24
CA TRP A 28 -5.58 5.67 -34.40
C TRP A 28 -6.27 4.62 -33.53
N MET A 29 -6.57 3.44 -34.06
CA MET A 29 -7.12 2.34 -33.27
C MET A 29 -6.12 1.88 -32.21
N ASP A 30 -4.88 1.60 -32.57
CA ASP A 30 -3.86 1.12 -31.63
C ASP A 30 -3.58 2.16 -30.56
N GLY A 31 -3.32 3.42 -30.94
CA GLY A 31 -2.98 4.47 -29.97
C GLY A 31 -4.12 4.82 -29.01
N TRP A 32 -5.38 4.72 -29.47
CA TRP A 32 -6.54 4.99 -28.63
C TRP A 32 -6.88 3.79 -27.74
N MET A 33 -6.78 2.57 -28.27
CA MET A 33 -7.12 1.35 -27.56
C MET A 33 -6.05 1.02 -26.50
N ASP A 34 -4.77 1.12 -26.84
CA ASP A 34 -3.66 0.92 -25.89
C ASP A 34 -3.65 2.01 -24.81
N GLY A 35 -3.71 3.29 -25.22
CA GLY A 35 -3.66 4.40 -24.26
C GLY A 35 -4.84 4.44 -23.29
N TRP A 36 -6.02 4.00 -23.74
CA TRP A 36 -7.21 3.95 -22.89
C TRP A 36 -7.27 2.67 -22.03
N MET A 37 -6.89 1.50 -22.58
CA MET A 37 -6.80 0.28 -21.78
C MET A 37 -5.71 0.39 -20.71
N ASP A 38 -4.49 0.77 -21.08
CA ASP A 38 -3.38 0.83 -20.13
C ASP A 38 -3.63 1.90 -19.07
N GLY A 39 -4.03 3.11 -19.46
CA GLY A 39 -4.26 4.20 -18.50
C GLY A 39 -5.42 3.94 -17.54
N TRP A 40 -6.47 3.25 -17.99
CA TRP A 40 -7.61 2.92 -17.14
C TRP A 40 -7.34 1.70 -16.27
N MET A 41 -6.68 0.68 -16.82
CA MET A 41 -6.38 -0.55 -16.12
C MET A 41 -5.29 -0.34 -15.07
N ASP A 42 -4.21 0.38 -15.39
CA ASP A 42 -3.15 0.70 -14.43
C ASP A 42 -3.67 1.66 -13.35
N GLY A 43 -4.36 2.74 -13.74
CA GLY A 43 -4.85 3.72 -12.76
C GLY A 43 -5.89 3.16 -11.79
N TRP A 44 -6.75 2.26 -12.26
CA TRP A 44 -7.76 1.62 -11.41
C TRP A 44 -7.19 0.50 -10.55
N MET A 45 -6.28 -0.31 -11.13
CA MET A 45 -5.69 -1.44 -10.44
C MET A 45 -4.65 -0.98 -9.40
N ASP A 46 -3.77 -0.04 -9.74
CA ASP A 46 -2.80 0.52 -8.79
C ASP A 46 -3.51 1.31 -7.70
N GLY A 47 -4.42 2.23 -8.04
CA GLY A 47 -5.10 3.06 -7.04
C GLY A 47 -5.93 2.23 -6.05
N TRP A 48 -6.69 1.25 -6.53
CA TRP A 48 -7.52 0.43 -5.67
C TRP A 48 -6.72 -0.58 -4.85
N MET A 49 -5.65 -1.13 -5.42
CA MET A 49 -4.83 -2.12 -4.74
C MET A 49 -3.91 -1.47 -3.72
N ASP A 50 -3.26 -0.35 -4.03
CA ASP A 50 -2.40 0.38 -3.09
C ASP A 50 -3.20 0.99 -1.93
N GLU A 51 -4.28 1.72 -2.19
CA GLU A 51 -5.02 2.38 -1.10
C GLU A 51 -5.61 1.35 -0.14
N ARG A 52 -6.25 0.30 -0.68
CA ARG A 52 -6.91 -0.70 0.15
C ARG A 52 -5.93 -1.62 0.85
N MET A 53 -4.82 -1.98 0.19
CA MET A 53 -3.82 -2.85 0.80
C MET A 53 -3.02 -2.09 1.85
N ASN A 54 -2.61 -0.85 1.59
CA ASN A 54 -1.88 -0.04 2.56
C ASN A 54 -2.75 0.29 3.78
N GLU A 55 -4.00 0.76 3.61
CA GLU A 55 -4.87 1.04 4.76
C GLU A 55 -5.15 -0.20 5.61
N TRP A 56 -5.34 -1.37 4.97
CA TRP A 56 -5.58 -2.61 5.71
C TRP A 56 -4.32 -3.13 6.41
N MET A 57 -3.17 -3.09 5.74
CA MET A 57 -1.92 -3.58 6.31
C MET A 57 -1.42 -2.66 7.42
N ASP A 58 -1.43 -1.34 7.19
CA ASP A 58 -0.99 -0.34 8.17
C ASP A 58 -1.96 -0.30 9.36
N GLY A 59 -3.27 -0.24 9.12
CA GLY A 59 -4.26 -0.23 10.20
C GLY A 59 -4.21 -1.50 11.05
N TRP A 60 -4.10 -2.68 10.43
CA TRP A 60 -4.04 -3.94 11.16
C TRP A 60 -2.70 -4.16 11.86
N MET A 61 -1.57 -3.77 11.27
CA MET A 61 -0.27 -3.84 11.93
C MET A 61 -0.20 -2.85 13.09
N ASP A 62 -0.60 -1.60 12.90
CA ASP A 62 -0.53 -0.58 13.95
C ASP A 62 -1.44 -0.92 15.12
N GLU A 63 -2.71 -1.25 14.89
CA GLU A 63 -3.64 -1.53 16.00
C GLU A 63 -3.24 -2.80 16.76
N ARG A 64 -2.79 -3.84 16.06
CA ARG A 64 -2.42 -5.11 16.69
C ARG A 64 -1.07 -5.05 17.38
N MET A 65 -0.09 -4.40 16.76
CA MET A 65 1.28 -4.35 17.28
C MET A 65 1.39 -3.31 18.39
N ASN A 66 0.82 -2.12 18.21
CA ASN A 66 0.80 -1.09 19.26
C ASN A 66 -0.10 -1.52 20.42
N GLY A 67 -1.31 -2.03 20.15
CA GLY A 67 -2.21 -2.49 21.21
C GLY A 67 -1.64 -3.65 22.04
N TRP A 68 -0.88 -4.55 21.43
CA TRP A 68 -0.20 -5.63 22.15
C TRP A 68 1.06 -5.16 22.89
N MET A 69 1.89 -4.31 22.29
CA MET A 69 3.06 -3.73 22.97
C MET A 69 2.62 -2.88 24.15
N ASP A 70 1.68 -1.96 23.96
CA ASP A 70 1.19 -1.07 25.01
C ASP A 70 0.54 -1.87 26.13
N GLY A 71 -0.37 -2.81 25.80
CA GLY A 71 -1.03 -3.62 26.82
C GLY A 71 -0.10 -4.56 27.61
N TRP A 72 0.89 -5.16 26.94
CA TRP A 72 1.87 -6.02 27.59
C TRP A 72 2.87 -5.22 28.44
N MET A 73 3.33 -4.09 27.90
CA MET A 73 4.30 -3.23 28.56
C MET A 73 3.66 -2.53 29.76
N ASP A 74 2.44 -2.00 29.63
CA ASP A 74 1.67 -1.41 30.73
C ASP A 74 1.28 -2.44 31.79
N GLY A 75 0.86 -3.65 31.39
CA GLY A 75 0.49 -4.71 32.32
C GLY A 75 1.69 -5.20 33.14
N TRP A 76 2.79 -5.53 32.47
CA TRP A 76 4.01 -6.02 33.12
C TRP A 76 4.67 -4.93 33.99
N MET A 77 4.69 -3.68 33.51
CA MET A 77 5.28 -2.57 34.24
C MET A 77 4.41 -2.18 35.45
N ASN A 78 3.08 -2.20 35.33
CA ASN A 78 2.18 -1.98 36.47
C ASN A 78 2.27 -3.09 37.52
N GLU A 79 2.20 -4.37 37.13
CA GLU A 79 2.26 -5.47 38.10
C GLU A 79 3.60 -5.51 38.84
N ARG A 80 4.70 -5.28 38.12
CA ARG A 80 6.03 -5.27 38.72
C ARG A 80 6.27 -4.06 39.61
N MET A 81 5.78 -2.88 39.22
CA MET A 81 5.94 -1.66 40.01
C MET A 81 5.03 -1.65 41.24
N ASN A 82 3.77 -2.12 41.10
CA ASN A 82 2.82 -2.25 42.21
C ASN A 82 3.23 -3.34 43.20
N GLY A 83 3.73 -4.49 42.74
CA GLY A 83 4.23 -5.55 43.63
C GLY A 83 5.48 -5.14 44.41
N TRP A 84 6.31 -4.25 43.86
CA TRP A 84 7.47 -3.68 44.56
C TRP A 84 7.06 -2.64 45.61
N LEU A 85 6.08 -1.78 45.29
CA LEU A 85 5.57 -0.77 46.21
C LEU A 85 4.82 -1.44 47.39
N ASP A 86 3.93 -2.39 47.11
CA ASP A 86 3.16 -3.14 48.11
C ASP A 86 4.07 -4.04 48.99
N GLY A 87 5.07 -4.70 48.40
CA GLY A 87 6.05 -5.50 49.14
C GLY A 87 7.07 -4.69 49.97
N SER A 88 7.20 -3.38 49.70
CA SER A 88 8.08 -2.48 50.45
C SER A 88 7.41 -1.88 51.69
N GLU A 89 6.09 -1.97 51.80
CA GLU A 89 5.29 -1.50 52.94
C GLU A 89 4.89 -2.67 53.88
N ALA A 90 5.88 -3.15 54.66
CA ALA A 90 5.79 -3.79 55.99
C ALA A 90 6.15 -5.30 56.12
N PRO A 91 6.68 -5.79 57.28
CA PRO A 91 7.08 -5.09 58.51
C PRO A 91 8.54 -5.38 58.95
N LYS A 92 9.32 -4.36 59.32
CA LYS A 92 10.60 -4.55 60.03
C LYS A 92 10.38 -4.71 61.54
N ILE A 93 10.18 -5.97 61.94
CA ILE A 93 10.69 -6.67 63.14
C ILE A 93 11.21 -5.84 64.34
N ALA A 94 10.56 -6.10 65.49
CA ALA A 94 11.10 -6.32 66.83
C ALA A 94 12.34 -5.51 67.27
N LYS A 95 12.14 -4.50 68.11
CA LYS A 95 13.21 -3.99 69.00
C LYS A 95 13.34 -4.91 70.20
N SER A 96 14.33 -5.80 70.15
CA SER A 96 15.01 -6.32 71.34
C SER A 96 15.80 -5.18 72.02
N GLY A 97 15.61 -4.98 73.32
CA GLY A 97 16.37 -4.00 74.09
C GLY A 97 16.00 -4.05 75.56
N SER A 98 16.63 -4.97 76.28
CA SER A 98 16.62 -5.01 77.75
C SER A 98 17.32 -3.78 78.35
N LEU A 99 16.92 -3.47 79.60
CA LEU A 99 17.66 -2.79 80.69
C LEU A 99 17.30 -1.33 81.03
N LEU A 100 17.39 -1.07 82.35
CA LEU A 100 17.17 0.15 83.17
C LEU A 100 15.74 0.23 83.75
N GLY A 101 15.37 -0.24 84.96
CA GLY A 101 16.05 -0.40 86.27
C GLY A 101 15.82 0.83 87.16
N PRO A 102 15.78 0.76 88.51
CA PRO A 102 15.24 -0.28 89.43
C PRO A 102 13.72 -0.17 89.68
#